data_AF-X0ZHE3-F1
#
_entry.id   AF-X0ZHE3-F1
#
_cell.length_a   1.000
_cell.length_b   1.000
_cell.length_c   1.000
_cell.angle_alpha   90.00
_cell.angle_beta   90.00
_cell.angle_gamma   90.00
#
_symmetry.space_group_name_H-M   'P 1'
#
loop_
_entity.id
_entity.type
_entity.pdbx_description
1 polymer ?
#
loop_
_entity_poly.entity_id
_entity_poly.type
_entity_poly.pdbx_seq_one_letter_code
_entity_poly.pdbx_strand_id
1 'polypeptide(L)'
;MDSLVYIPNFITAEEECIFVNYFASCDKWHMRGKRRMQAYGYKYEKGDFATGLRKTQEIPNTFLSLVHNINLTTDRNFNQMTVNEYLPGQGIDSHYDHKTRFGDSIAGISLGSGCTMIFENLFYKSF
;
A
#
# COMPACT_ATOMS: atom_id res chain seq x y z
N MET A 1 -17.66 6.49 12.77
CA MET A 1 -16.83 5.40 12.25
C MET A 1 -15.43 5.68 12.73
N ASP A 2 -14.81 4.72 13.42
CA ASP A 2 -13.41 4.82 13.79
C ASP A 2 -12.56 4.93 12.52
N SER A 3 -11.65 5.90 12.47
CA SER A 3 -10.87 6.25 11.28
C SER A 3 -9.73 5.27 10.97
N LEU A 4 -9.57 4.22 11.78
CA LEU A 4 -8.56 3.18 11.65
C LEU A 4 -9.13 1.84 12.13
N VAL A 5 -9.05 0.81 11.29
CA VAL A 5 -9.51 -0.55 11.61
C VAL A 5 -8.34 -1.51 11.40
N TYR A 6 -8.09 -2.38 12.39
CA TYR A 6 -7.11 -3.46 12.30
C TYR A 6 -7.81 -4.81 12.28
N ILE A 7 -7.54 -5.61 11.25
CA ILE A 7 -8.07 -6.98 11.11
C ILE A 7 -6.88 -7.94 11.12
N PRO A 8 -6.64 -8.69 12.21
CA PRO A 8 -5.56 -9.65 12.26
C PRO A 8 -5.85 -10.81 11.31
N ASN A 9 -4.81 -11.39 10.70
CA ASN A 9 -4.91 -12.57 9.84
C ASN A 9 -5.96 -12.41 8.72
N PHE A 10 -6.05 -11.22 8.12
CA PHE A 10 -6.97 -10.94 7.01
C PHE A 10 -6.70 -11.83 5.79
N ILE A 11 -5.45 -12.24 5.61
CA ILE A 11 -5.05 -13.25 4.64
C ILE A 11 -4.64 -14.53 5.38
N THR A 12 -4.79 -15.66 4.71
CA THR A 12 -4.29 -16.95 5.17
C THR A 12 -2.77 -17.05 5.03
N ALA A 13 -2.16 -17.98 5.77
CA ALA A 13 -0.73 -18.28 5.63
C ALA A 13 -0.36 -18.80 4.23
N GLU A 14 -1.29 -19.46 3.54
CA GLU A 14 -1.11 -19.91 2.16
C GLU A 14 -1.05 -18.73 1.18
N GLU A 15 -1.99 -17.79 1.29
CA GLU A 15 -1.98 -16.55 0.51
C GLU A 15 -0.71 -15.73 0.76
N GLU A 16 -0.29 -15.59 2.03
CA GLU A 16 0.96 -14.92 2.38
C GLU A 16 2.16 -15.56 1.68
N CYS A 17 2.27 -16.89 1.72
CA CYS A 17 3.34 -17.63 1.06
C CYS A 17 3.34 -17.38 -0.47
N ILE A 18 2.16 -17.42 -1.10
CA ILE A 18 1.99 -17.13 -2.54
C ILE A 18 2.46 -15.70 -2.86
N PHE A 19 2.04 -14.72 -2.07
CA PHE A 19 2.36 -13.30 -2.31
C PHE A 19 3.85 -13.01 -2.10
N VAL A 20 4.45 -13.55 -1.04
CA VAL A 20 5.89 -13.40 -0.78
C VAL A 20 6.70 -14.02 -1.92
N ASN A 21 6.36 -15.24 -2.36
CA ASN A 21 7.06 -15.89 -3.47
C ASN A 21 6.88 -15.14 -4.80
N TYR A 22 5.69 -14.59 -5.05
CA TYR A 22 5.45 -13.74 -6.22
C TYR A 22 6.40 -12.54 -6.23
N PHE A 23 6.51 -11.82 -5.12
CA PHE A 23 7.37 -10.64 -5.03
C PHE A 23 8.87 -10.97 -5.05
N ALA A 24 9.28 -12.10 -4.48
CA ALA A 24 10.65 -12.59 -4.52
C ALA A 24 11.12 -12.96 -5.94
N SER A 25 10.20 -13.43 -6.80
CA SER A 25 10.51 -13.77 -8.20
C SER A 25 10.43 -12.57 -9.17
N CYS A 26 10.05 -11.39 -8.68
CA CYS A 26 9.87 -10.21 -9.51
C CYS A 26 11.16 -9.37 -9.61
N ASP A 27 11.49 -8.91 -10.82
CA ASP A 27 12.63 -8.02 -11.11
C ASP A 27 12.23 -6.54 -11.24
N LYS A 28 10.94 -6.21 -11.07
CA LYS A 28 10.34 -4.88 -11.28
C LYS A 28 10.55 -3.90 -10.11
N TRP A 29 11.49 -4.19 -9.23
CA TRP A 29 11.76 -3.37 -8.06
C TRP A 29 12.47 -2.08 -8.45
N HIS A 30 11.99 -0.95 -7.92
CA HIS A 30 12.66 0.34 -8.04
C HIS A 30 13.00 0.90 -6.66
N MET A 31 14.15 1.54 -6.54
CA MET A 31 14.53 2.21 -5.29
C MET A 31 13.71 3.48 -5.09
N ARG A 32 13.12 3.62 -3.89
CA ARG A 32 12.48 4.85 -3.43
C ARG A 32 13.04 5.21 -2.06
N GLY A 33 14.00 6.15 -2.04
CA GLY A 33 14.80 6.39 -0.84
C GLY A 33 15.62 5.14 -0.50
N LYS A 34 15.50 4.64 0.72
CA LYS A 34 16.23 3.45 1.20
C LYS A 34 15.51 2.12 0.98
N ARG A 35 14.29 2.13 0.44
CA ARG A 35 13.46 0.93 0.26
C ARG A 35 13.22 0.58 -1.21
N ARG A 36 12.86 -0.67 -1.48
CA ARG A 36 12.36 -1.08 -2.80
C ARG A 36 10.85 -0.90 -2.88
N MET A 37 10.35 -0.53 -4.06
CA MET A 37 8.94 -0.28 -4.32
C MET A 37 8.51 -0.88 -5.67
N GLN A 38 7.27 -1.38 -5.73
CA GLN A 38 6.54 -1.63 -6.97
C GLN A 38 5.19 -0.90 -6.93
N ALA A 39 4.65 -0.57 -8.10
CA ALA A 39 3.34 0.06 -8.25
C ALA A 39 2.53 -0.62 -9.36
N TYR A 40 1.22 -0.74 -9.14
CA TYR A 40 0.25 -1.33 -10.05
C TYR A 40 -1.04 -0.50 -10.09
N GLY A 41 -1.75 -0.56 -11.21
CA GLY A 41 -2.91 0.27 -11.54
C GLY A 41 -2.49 1.70 -11.86
N TYR A 42 -2.23 2.49 -10.81
CA TYR A 42 -1.77 3.87 -10.91
C TYR A 42 -0.49 4.09 -10.10
N LYS A 43 0.41 4.94 -10.59
CA LYS A 43 1.62 5.37 -9.88
C LYS A 43 1.67 6.88 -9.78
N TYR A 44 2.32 7.37 -8.73
CA TYR A 44 2.63 8.78 -8.60
C TYR A 44 3.78 9.17 -9.54
N GLU A 45 3.60 10.26 -10.28
CA GLU A 45 4.61 10.83 -11.17
C GLU A 45 4.62 12.37 -11.01
N LYS A 46 5.81 12.93 -10.75
CA LYS A 46 5.97 14.40 -10.62
C LYS A 46 5.85 15.02 -12.01
N GLY A 47 4.98 16.02 -12.16
CA GLY A 47 4.90 16.85 -13.37
C GLY A 47 3.60 16.71 -14.19
N ASP A 48 2.62 15.93 -13.74
CA ASP A 48 1.32 15.80 -14.43
C ASP A 48 0.25 16.66 -13.73
N PHE A 49 -0.36 17.58 -14.47
CA PHE A 49 -0.93 18.84 -13.94
C PHE A 49 -2.40 18.77 -13.48
N ALA A 50 -2.97 17.57 -13.28
CA ALA A 50 -4.31 17.43 -12.68
C ALA A 50 -4.29 16.66 -11.34
N THR A 51 -3.69 15.48 -11.29
CA THR A 51 -3.69 14.61 -10.08
C THR A 51 -2.28 14.15 -9.67
N GLY A 52 -1.28 14.23 -10.56
CA GLY A 52 0.03 13.64 -10.37
C GLY A 52 0.04 12.11 -10.38
N LEU A 53 -0.97 11.49 -10.99
CA LEU A 53 -1.07 10.03 -11.17
C LEU A 53 -1.01 9.64 -12.64
N ARG A 54 -0.29 8.57 -12.93
CA ARG A 54 -0.24 7.95 -14.26
C ARG A 54 -0.61 6.47 -14.16
N LYS A 55 -1.36 5.98 -15.15
CA LYS A 55 -1.59 4.54 -15.31
C LYS A 55 -0.26 3.77 -15.45
N THR A 56 -0.20 2.60 -14.85
CA THR A 56 0.94 1.69 -14.94
C THR A 56 0.45 0.26 -15.17
N GLN A 57 1.30 -0.73 -14.98
CA GLN A 57 0.94 -2.15 -15.10
C GLN A 57 -0.29 -2.47 -14.25
N GLU A 58 -1.18 -3.31 -14.78
CA GLU A 58 -2.37 -3.76 -14.07
C GLU A 58 -2.00 -4.53 -12.78
N ILE A 59 -2.93 -4.57 -11.83
CA ILE A 59 -2.78 -5.41 -10.64
C ILE A 59 -2.71 -6.88 -11.08
N PRO A 60 -1.65 -7.63 -10.72
CA PRO A 60 -1.50 -9.01 -11.17
C PRO A 60 -2.64 -9.90 -10.69
N ASN A 61 -3.01 -10.88 -11.52
CA ASN A 61 -4.13 -11.80 -11.24
C ASN A 61 -4.02 -12.48 -9.87
N THR A 62 -2.80 -12.77 -9.43
CA THR A 62 -2.49 -13.34 -8.09
C THR A 62 -3.11 -12.54 -6.95
N PHE A 63 -3.33 -11.23 -7.09
CA PHE A 63 -3.85 -10.35 -6.04
C PHE A 63 -5.32 -9.96 -6.23
N LEU A 64 -6.00 -10.41 -7.29
CA LEU A 64 -7.36 -9.96 -7.57
C LEU A 64 -8.36 -10.43 -6.50
N SER A 65 -8.22 -11.65 -5.99
CA SER A 65 -9.06 -12.14 -4.87
C SER A 65 -8.84 -11.32 -3.60
N LEU A 66 -7.59 -10.93 -3.32
CA LEU A 66 -7.26 -10.06 -2.20
C LEU A 66 -7.91 -8.68 -2.33
N VAL A 67 -7.76 -8.04 -3.50
CA VAL A 67 -8.39 -6.74 -3.78
C VAL A 67 -9.91 -6.83 -3.70
N HIS A 68 -10.50 -7.92 -4.21
CA HIS A 68 -11.93 -8.15 -4.10
C HIS A 68 -12.41 -8.24 -2.65
N ASN A 69 -11.72 -9.01 -1.80
CA ASN A 69 -12.06 -9.15 -0.39
C ASN A 69 -11.92 -7.82 0.38
N ILE A 70 -10.88 -7.03 0.08
CA ILE A 70 -10.71 -5.68 0.63
C ILE A 70 -11.88 -4.78 0.18
N ASN A 71 -12.25 -4.81 -1.09
CA ASN A 71 -13.36 -4.02 -1.62
C ASN A 71 -14.68 -4.34 -0.91
N LEU A 72 -14.99 -5.64 -0.72
CA LEU A 72 -16.18 -6.08 0.01
C LEU A 72 -16.16 -5.65 1.49
N THR A 73 -15.01 -5.77 2.14
CA THR A 73 -14.85 -5.44 3.57
C THR A 73 -15.00 -3.94 3.83
N THR A 74 -14.54 -3.12 2.89
CA THR A 74 -14.47 -1.66 3.04
C THR A 74 -15.62 -0.91 2.37
N ASP A 75 -16.41 -1.59 1.53
CA ASP A 75 -17.37 -0.97 0.62
C ASP A 75 -16.72 0.13 -0.24
N ARG A 76 -15.54 -0.18 -0.80
CA ARG A 76 -14.74 0.70 -1.66
C ARG A 76 -14.25 -0.04 -2.89
N ASN A 77 -13.75 0.70 -3.88
CA ASN A 77 -13.14 0.14 -5.08
C ASN A 77 -11.68 0.60 -5.19
N PHE A 78 -10.76 -0.26 -4.75
CA PHE A 78 -9.33 -0.03 -4.87
C PHE A 78 -8.85 -0.37 -6.28
N ASN A 79 -8.17 0.59 -6.91
CA ASN A 79 -7.61 0.47 -8.27
C ASN A 79 -6.09 0.73 -8.33
N GLN A 80 -5.45 0.90 -7.17
CA GLN A 80 -4.03 1.16 -7.03
C GLN A 80 -3.44 0.24 -5.98
N MET A 81 -2.30 -0.37 -6.28
CA MET A 81 -1.54 -1.19 -5.33
C MET A 81 -0.08 -0.76 -5.34
N THR A 82 0.44 -0.41 -4.17
CA THR A 82 1.87 -0.13 -3.95
C THR A 82 2.44 -1.18 -3.02
N VAL A 83 3.56 -1.77 -3.43
CA VAL A 83 4.29 -2.77 -2.64
C VAL A 83 5.59 -2.12 -2.20
N ASN A 84 5.88 -2.14 -0.91
CA ASN A 84 7.14 -1.64 -0.35
C ASN A 84 7.85 -2.79 0.36
N GLU A 85 9.14 -2.98 0.08
CA GLU A 85 9.97 -3.91 0.83
C GLU A 85 10.91 -3.15 1.75
N TYR A 86 10.94 -3.57 3.02
CA TYR A 86 11.79 -3.01 4.05
C TYR A 86 12.73 -4.10 4.58
N LEU A 87 14.03 -3.84 4.53
CA LEU A 87 15.03 -4.64 5.24
C LEU A 87 15.08 -4.26 6.73
N PRO A 88 15.63 -5.13 7.60
CA PRO A 88 15.84 -4.79 9.00
C PRO A 88 16.53 -3.43 9.19
N GLY A 89 15.96 -2.58 10.05
CA GLY A 89 16.44 -1.21 10.31
C GLY A 89 15.97 -0.15 9.30
N GLN A 90 15.19 -0.53 8.28
CA GLN A 90 14.54 0.42 7.38
C GLN A 90 13.16 0.84 7.88
N GLY A 91 12.78 2.07 7.54
CA GLY A 91 11.46 2.61 7.82
C GLY A 91 11.06 3.63 6.77
N ILE A 92 9.99 4.37 7.06
CA ILE A 92 9.46 5.45 6.25
C ILE A 92 9.27 6.67 7.14
N ASP A 93 9.69 7.83 6.67
CA ASP A 93 9.49 9.09 7.40
C ASP A 93 8.00 9.40 7.56
N SER A 94 7.65 10.18 8.58
CA SER A 94 6.28 10.64 8.81
C SER A 94 5.74 11.37 7.57
N HIS A 95 4.56 10.95 7.11
CA HIS A 95 3.89 11.50 5.94
C HIS A 95 2.38 11.28 6.07
N TYR A 96 1.62 11.90 5.17
CA TYR A 96 0.20 11.64 4.99
C TYR A 96 -0.06 11.25 3.54
N ASP A 97 -1.01 10.35 3.33
CA ASP A 97 -1.47 10.00 1.99
C ASP A 97 -2.42 11.08 1.47
N HIS A 98 -2.04 11.71 0.36
CA HIS A 98 -2.82 12.79 -0.22
C HIS A 98 -4.15 12.27 -0.79
N LYS A 99 -5.27 12.75 -0.21
CA LYS A 99 -6.64 12.45 -0.66
C LYS A 99 -6.88 12.70 -2.16
N THR A 100 -6.26 13.71 -2.75
CA THR A 100 -6.38 13.99 -4.21
C THR A 100 -5.75 12.91 -5.09
N ARG A 101 -4.96 12.01 -4.52
CA ARG A 101 -4.26 10.92 -5.20
C ARG A 101 -4.85 9.56 -4.83
N PHE A 102 -5.08 9.34 -3.55
CA PHE A 102 -5.45 8.01 -3.06
C PHE A 102 -6.93 7.89 -2.65
N GLY A 103 -7.69 8.98 -2.73
CA GLY A 103 -9.06 9.03 -2.25
C GLY A 103 -9.16 9.03 -0.73
N ASP A 104 -10.29 8.54 -0.22
CA ASP A 104 -10.69 8.68 1.18
C ASP A 104 -10.36 7.45 2.03
N SER A 105 -9.71 6.43 1.44
CA SER A 105 -9.47 5.16 2.11
C SER A 105 -8.16 4.53 1.65
N ILE A 106 -7.38 4.04 2.60
CA ILE A 106 -6.15 3.29 2.39
C ILE A 106 -6.31 1.94 3.07
N ALA A 107 -6.00 0.86 2.36
CA ALA A 107 -5.89 -0.48 2.93
C ALA A 107 -4.43 -0.93 2.86
N GLY A 108 -3.92 -1.46 3.95
CA GLY A 108 -2.55 -1.96 4.06
C GLY A 108 -2.53 -3.42 4.52
N ILE A 109 -1.68 -4.23 3.90
CA ILE A 109 -1.38 -5.60 4.32
C ILE A 109 0.12 -5.69 4.55
N SER A 110 0.50 -6.26 5.69
CA SER A 110 1.90 -6.57 6.02
C SER A 110 2.14 -8.04 5.76
N LEU A 111 3.29 -8.36 5.17
CA LEU A 111 3.71 -9.72 4.85
C LEU A 111 5.09 -10.00 5.47
N GLY A 112 5.34 -11.23 5.89
CA GLY A 112 6.62 -11.67 6.43
C GLY A 112 6.80 -11.25 7.89
N SER A 113 7.79 -10.39 8.16
CA SER A 113 8.08 -9.96 9.54
C SER A 113 7.06 -8.93 10.05
N GLY A 114 6.79 -8.95 11.35
CA GLY A 114 6.01 -7.89 12.00
C GLY A 114 6.64 -6.50 11.82
N CYS A 115 5.80 -5.47 11.82
CA CYS A 115 6.23 -4.08 11.74
C CYS A 115 5.46 -3.21 12.75
N THR A 116 6.03 -2.05 13.08
CA THR A 116 5.36 -1.03 13.90
C THR A 116 4.80 0.04 12.98
N MET A 117 3.49 0.29 13.08
CA MET A 117 2.84 1.43 12.44
C MET A 117 2.46 2.45 13.50
N ILE A 118 2.86 3.71 13.29
CA ILE A 118 2.57 4.83 14.19
C ILE A 118 1.61 5.76 13.44
N PHE A 119 0.43 5.96 13.99
CA PHE A 119 -0.59 6.88 13.46
C PHE A 119 -0.77 8.03 14.45
N GLU A 120 -0.48 9.24 14.01
CA GLU A 120 -0.57 10.46 14.82
C GLU A 120 -1.47 11.48 14.13
N ASN A 121 -2.23 12.23 14.93
CA ASN A 121 -2.99 13.36 14.42
C ASN A 121 -2.09 14.60 14.42
N LEU A 122 -1.91 15.24 13.26
CA LEU A 122 -1.08 16.43 13.10
C LEU A 122 -1.67 17.69 13.76
N PHE A 123 -2.93 17.66 14.22
CA PHE A 123 -3.57 18.78 14.91
C PHE A 123 -3.17 18.85 16.40
N TYR A 124 -1.92 19.23 16.66
CA TYR A 124 -1.45 19.74 17.96
C TYR A 124 -0.59 21.01 17.82
N LYS A 125 -0.88 21.87 16.83
CA LYS A 125 -0.45 23.28 16.83
C LYS A 125 -1.56 24.18 16.31
N SER A 126 -2.50 24.49 17.21
CA SER A 126 -3.25 25.73 17.16
C SER A 126 -2.28 26.85 17.58
N PHE A 127 -2.06 27.85 16.72
CA PHE A 127 -1.63 29.17 17.17
C PHE A 127 -2.86 29.97 17.58
#